data_AF-A0A5N9BBH3-F1
#
_entry.id   AF-A0A5N9BBH3-F1
#
_cell.length_a   1.000
_cell.length_b   1.000
_cell.length_c   1.000
_cell.angle_alpha   90.00
_cell.angle_beta   90.00
_cell.angle_gamma   90.00
#
_symmetry.space_group_name_H-M   'P 1'
#
loop_
_entity.id
_entity.type
_entity.pdbx_description
1 polymer ?
#
loop_
_entity_poly.entity_id
_entity_poly.type
_entity_poly.pdbx_seq_one_letter_code
_entity_poly.pdbx_strand_id
1 'polypeptide(L)'
;MKKLLKKLFYHDGNGWWNLPKNMSGKPNPPYEGPIGGPWLIKMINLMTYGGKSHAGPRFYIIVGIFLAIITALEVWAFELESELAILYIPILLILALIKFVAVVAFYMHLRFDNRFFSYVFASGMIVGTVVFSLLLFISEAAYMTR
;
A
#
# COMPACT_ATOMS: atom_id res chain seq x y z
N MET A 1 -36.51 29.51 -21.99
CA MET A 1 -35.12 29.05 -22.29
C MET A 1 -34.21 28.90 -21.07
N LYS A 2 -34.03 29.90 -20.19
CA LYS A 2 -33.09 29.81 -19.05
C LYS A 2 -33.35 28.64 -18.06
N LYS A 3 -34.61 28.24 -17.84
CA LYS A 3 -34.96 27.07 -16.99
C LYS A 3 -34.57 25.71 -17.60
N LEU A 4 -34.56 25.57 -18.93
CA LEU A 4 -34.23 24.31 -19.62
C LEU A 4 -32.72 24.08 -19.64
N LEU A 5 -31.94 25.14 -19.89
CA LEU A 5 -30.47 25.06 -19.86
C LEU A 5 -29.94 24.65 -18.48
N LYS A 6 -30.56 25.22 -17.41
CA LYS A 6 -30.27 24.85 -16.03
C LYS A 6 -30.62 23.38 -15.72
N LYS A 7 -31.57 22.79 -16.44
CA LYS A 7 -31.97 21.37 -16.25
C LYS A 7 -31.10 20.40 -17.05
N LEU A 8 -30.43 20.86 -18.11
CA LEU A 8 -29.58 20.03 -18.97
C LEU A 8 -28.13 19.92 -18.44
N PHE A 9 -27.63 21.00 -17.81
CA PHE A 9 -26.27 21.06 -17.28
C PHE A 9 -26.19 20.93 -15.75
N TYR A 10 -27.32 20.70 -15.08
CA TYR A 10 -27.36 20.45 -13.63
C TYR A 10 -28.01 19.09 -13.40
N HIS A 11 -27.20 18.11 -13.04
CA HIS A 11 -27.62 16.75 -12.73
C HIS A 11 -28.07 16.72 -11.26
N ASP A 12 -29.36 16.59 -11.00
CA ASP A 12 -29.86 16.19 -9.69
C ASP A 12 -29.60 14.67 -9.56
N GLY A 13 -29.04 14.22 -8.45
CA GLY A 13 -28.44 12.88 -8.28
C GLY A 13 -29.42 11.71 -8.28
N ASN A 14 -30.66 11.91 -8.74
CA ASN A 14 -31.72 10.91 -8.82
C ASN A 14 -31.90 10.41 -10.26
N GLY A 15 -30.85 9.79 -10.80
CA GLY A 15 -30.86 9.22 -12.16
C GLY A 15 -31.82 8.04 -12.29
N TRP A 16 -32.81 8.15 -13.20
CA TRP A 16 -33.61 7.13 -13.91
C TRP A 16 -34.29 5.98 -13.12
N TRP A 17 -33.92 5.73 -11.86
CA TRP A 17 -34.39 4.64 -11.01
C TRP A 17 -34.92 5.20 -9.69
N ASN A 18 -36.05 4.69 -9.23
CA ASN A 18 -36.68 5.09 -7.98
C ASN A 18 -36.12 4.25 -6.81
N LEU A 19 -34.85 4.49 -6.48
CA LEU A 19 -34.17 3.79 -5.38
C LEU A 19 -34.75 4.20 -4.01
N PRO A 20 -34.92 3.26 -3.06
CA PRO A 20 -35.26 3.62 -1.70
C PRO A 20 -34.13 4.49 -1.11
N LYS A 21 -34.49 5.60 -0.47
CA LYS A 21 -33.52 6.55 0.08
C LYS A 21 -32.74 5.90 1.22
N ASN A 22 -31.56 5.36 0.93
CA ASN A 22 -30.62 4.82 1.92
C ASN A 22 -29.45 5.78 2.14
N MET A 23 -28.69 5.57 3.23
CA MET A 23 -27.68 6.54 3.64
C MET A 23 -26.54 6.71 2.62
N SER A 24 -26.21 5.65 1.85
CA SER A 24 -25.11 5.58 0.89
C SER A 24 -25.34 6.30 -0.45
N GLY A 25 -26.57 6.71 -0.76
CA GLY A 25 -26.89 7.46 -1.99
C GLY A 25 -26.70 8.98 -1.88
N LYS A 26 -26.21 9.47 -0.75
CA LYS A 26 -25.94 10.89 -0.52
C LYS A 26 -24.62 11.26 -1.22
N PRO A 27 -24.37 12.53 -1.61
CA PRO A 27 -23.09 12.95 -2.16
C PRO A 27 -21.90 12.79 -1.19
N ASN A 28 -22.16 12.76 0.12
CA ASN A 28 -21.19 12.50 1.19
C ASN A 28 -21.85 11.75 2.38
N PRO A 29 -21.92 10.40 2.33
CA PRO A 29 -22.54 9.61 3.39
C PRO A 29 -21.76 9.58 4.75
N PRO A 30 -22.31 8.94 5.80
CA PRO A 30 -21.74 8.95 7.16
C PRO A 30 -20.41 8.19 7.34
N TYR A 31 -19.95 7.46 6.32
CA TYR A 31 -18.67 6.73 6.29
C TYR A 31 -17.77 7.20 5.12
N GLU A 32 -17.93 8.48 4.73
CA GLU A 32 -17.18 9.13 3.65
C GLU A 32 -16.28 10.26 4.17
N GLY A 33 -16.07 10.34 5.50
CA GLY A 33 -15.26 11.33 6.22
C GLY A 33 -14.02 10.74 6.91
N PRO A 34 -13.00 11.55 7.28
CA PRO A 34 -11.77 11.06 7.89
C PRO A 34 -11.91 10.40 9.28
N ILE A 35 -13.11 10.33 9.88
CA ILE A 35 -13.32 9.71 11.20
C ILE A 35 -14.50 8.72 11.20
N GLY A 36 -15.07 8.43 10.01
CA GLY A 36 -16.11 7.42 9.79
C GLY A 36 -15.53 6.12 9.25
N GLY A 37 -14.49 5.59 9.88
CA GLY A 37 -13.70 4.44 9.40
C GLY A 37 -12.22 4.66 9.72
N PRO A 38 -11.36 3.61 9.69
CA PRO A 38 -9.95 3.77 10.05
C PRO A 38 -9.28 4.80 9.13
N TRP A 39 -9.03 6.01 9.63
CA TRP A 39 -8.67 7.18 8.80
C TRP A 39 -7.42 6.96 7.95
N LEU A 40 -6.51 6.11 8.43
CA LEU A 40 -5.30 5.68 7.74
C LEU A 40 -5.60 5.02 6.40
N ILE A 41 -6.61 4.13 6.37
CA ILE A 41 -7.02 3.41 5.15
C ILE A 41 -7.61 4.41 4.13
N LYS A 42 -8.34 5.41 4.62
CA LYS A 42 -8.91 6.46 3.78
C LYS A 42 -7.85 7.38 3.20
N MET A 43 -6.81 7.73 3.96
CA MET A 43 -5.70 8.56 3.47
C MET A 43 -4.92 7.86 2.36
N ILE A 44 -4.67 6.56 2.54
CA ILE A 44 -4.07 5.70 1.51
C ILE A 44 -5.00 5.64 0.29
N ASN A 45 -6.29 5.41 0.48
CA ASN A 45 -7.26 5.34 -0.62
C ASN A 45 -7.49 6.70 -1.32
N LEU A 46 -7.37 7.83 -0.62
CA LEU A 46 -7.52 9.16 -1.22
C LEU A 46 -6.32 9.54 -2.09
N MET A 47 -5.10 9.13 -1.71
CA MET A 47 -3.93 9.25 -2.57
C MET A 47 -4.00 8.30 -3.77
N THR A 48 -4.67 7.15 -3.61
CA THR A 48 -4.73 6.08 -4.62
C THR A 48 -5.92 6.25 -5.60
N TYR A 49 -7.08 6.72 -5.13
CA TYR A 49 -8.32 6.95 -5.87
C TYR A 49 -8.58 8.45 -6.02
N GLY A 50 -7.75 9.12 -6.81
CA GLY A 50 -8.03 10.47 -7.30
C GLY A 50 -9.12 10.47 -8.38
N GLY A 51 -10.35 10.04 -8.06
CA GLY A 51 -11.57 10.27 -8.86
C GLY A 51 -11.56 9.89 -10.35
N LYS A 52 -10.56 9.14 -10.84
CA LYS A 52 -10.44 8.71 -12.24
C LYS A 52 -9.90 7.29 -12.29
N SER A 53 -10.35 6.57 -13.32
CA SER A 53 -10.18 5.12 -13.56
C SER A 53 -8.75 4.56 -13.48
N HIS A 54 -7.69 5.37 -13.46
CA HIS A 54 -6.30 4.89 -13.47
C HIS A 54 -5.41 5.73 -12.53
N ALA A 55 -4.60 5.06 -11.69
CA ALA A 55 -3.57 5.69 -10.88
C ALA A 55 -2.59 6.44 -11.80
N GLY A 56 -2.63 7.77 -11.77
CA GLY A 56 -1.78 8.58 -12.64
C GLY A 56 -0.29 8.47 -12.27
N PRO A 57 0.64 8.75 -13.20
CA PRO A 57 2.10 8.69 -12.96
C PRO A 57 2.58 9.44 -11.71
N ARG A 58 1.85 10.49 -11.31
CA ARG A 58 2.11 11.29 -10.11
C ARG A 58 2.05 10.47 -8.81
N PHE A 59 1.21 9.43 -8.76
CA PHE A 59 1.12 8.55 -7.59
C PHE A 59 2.41 7.78 -7.36
N TYR A 60 2.95 7.15 -8.42
CA TYR A 60 4.21 6.39 -8.34
C TYR A 60 5.39 7.28 -7.95
N ILE A 61 5.40 8.54 -8.37
CA ILE A 61 6.43 9.50 -7.96
C ILE A 61 6.37 9.76 -6.44
N ILE A 62 5.16 9.94 -5.88
CA ILE A 62 4.99 10.16 -4.43
C ILE A 62 5.45 8.93 -3.63
N VAL A 63 5.07 7.73 -4.07
CA VAL A 63 5.52 6.48 -3.42
C VAL A 63 7.04 6.33 -3.51
N GLY A 64 7.66 6.71 -4.64
CA GLY A 64 9.11 6.69 -4.83
C GLY A 64 9.84 7.67 -3.93
N ILE A 65 9.32 8.88 -3.78
CA ILE A 65 9.86 9.87 -2.83
C ILE A 65 9.77 9.33 -1.40
N PHE A 66 8.66 8.71 -1.02
CA PHE A 66 8.51 8.09 0.31
C PHE A 66 9.56 6.99 0.55
N LEU A 67 9.77 6.10 -0.42
CA LEU A 67 10.82 5.07 -0.36
C LEU A 67 12.23 5.67 -0.31
N ALA A 68 12.48 6.75 -1.05
CA ALA A 68 13.76 7.46 -1.03
C ALA A 68 14.03 8.07 0.35
N ILE A 69 13.01 8.66 0.99
CA ILE A 69 13.12 9.19 2.36
C ILE A 69 13.43 8.06 3.35
N ILE A 70 12.74 6.92 3.28
CA ILE A 70 13.05 5.76 4.13
C ILE A 70 14.50 5.32 3.93
N THR A 71 14.97 5.29 2.68
CA THR A 71 16.33 4.86 2.36
C THR A 71 17.37 5.87 2.86
N ALA A 72 17.11 7.17 2.76
CA ALA A 72 17.97 8.20 3.33
C ALA A 72 18.04 8.10 4.86
N LEU A 73 16.90 7.82 5.51
CA LEU A 73 16.85 7.58 6.96
C LEU A 73 17.62 6.32 7.35
N GLU A 74 17.58 5.25 6.56
CA GLU A 74 18.43 4.09 6.79
C GLU A 74 19.91 4.44 6.70
N VAL A 75 20.34 5.10 5.61
CA VAL A 75 21.74 5.54 5.43
C VAL A 75 22.20 6.38 6.61
N TRP A 76 21.36 7.29 7.10
CA TRP A 76 21.67 8.07 8.29
C TRP A 76 21.68 7.22 9.57
N ALA A 77 20.80 6.23 9.70
CA ALA A 77 20.81 5.29 10.81
C ALA A 77 22.05 4.38 10.83
N PHE A 78 22.67 4.11 9.67
CA PHE A 78 23.98 3.43 9.60
C PHE A 78 25.08 4.23 10.30
N GLU A 79 25.01 5.56 10.31
CA GLU A 79 26.00 6.41 10.99
C GLU A 79 25.86 6.37 12.52
N LEU A 80 24.67 6.01 13.04
CA LEU A 80 24.34 5.98 14.46
C LEU A 80 24.45 4.57 15.06
N GLU A 81 25.16 3.64 14.40
CA GLU A 81 25.27 2.23 14.80
C GLU A 81 25.70 2.05 16.27
N SER A 82 26.63 2.88 16.76
CA SER A 82 27.15 2.75 18.13
C SER A 82 26.15 3.13 19.23
N GLU A 83 25.15 3.95 18.93
CA GLU A 83 24.13 4.42 19.88
C GLU A 83 22.99 3.41 20.04
N LEU A 84 22.66 2.68 18.96
CA LEU A 84 21.52 1.74 18.93
C LEU A 84 21.89 0.29 19.29
N ALA A 85 23.19 -0.06 19.27
CA ALA A 85 23.75 -1.35 19.66
C ALA A 85 22.90 -2.55 19.19
N ILE A 86 22.21 -3.24 20.11
CA ILE A 86 21.45 -4.48 19.83
C ILE A 86 20.18 -4.21 19.00
N LEU A 87 19.59 -3.01 19.11
CA LEU A 87 18.34 -2.66 18.41
C LEU A 87 18.55 -2.24 16.96
N TYR A 88 19.80 -1.96 16.57
CA TYR A 88 20.16 -1.53 15.23
C TYR A 88 19.74 -2.56 14.16
N ILE A 89 20.13 -3.83 14.35
CA ILE A 89 19.84 -4.94 13.43
C ILE A 89 18.33 -5.13 13.20
N PRO A 90 17.48 -5.28 14.24
CA PRO A 90 16.05 -5.48 14.02
C PRO A 90 15.36 -4.26 13.40
N ILE A 91 15.79 -3.03 13.72
CA ILE A 91 15.24 -1.81 13.11
C ILE A 91 15.52 -1.78 11.62
N LEU A 92 16.75 -2.05 11.20
CA LEU A 92 17.09 -2.11 9.78
C LEU A 92 16.36 -3.22 9.05
N LEU A 93 16.17 -4.39 9.68
CA LEU A 93 15.37 -5.47 9.10
C LEU A 93 13.92 -5.07 8.88
N ILE A 94 13.31 -4.36 9.85
CA ILE A 94 11.93 -3.87 9.74
C ILE A 94 11.82 -2.81 8.62
N LEU A 95 12.76 -1.87 8.55
CA LEU A 95 12.78 -0.85 7.50
C LEU A 95 12.95 -1.48 6.10
N ALA A 96 13.84 -2.46 5.97
CA ALA A 96 14.02 -3.23 4.75
C ALA A 96 12.74 -3.99 4.34
N LEU A 97 12.07 -4.63 5.31
CA LEU A 97 10.81 -5.33 5.08
C LEU A 97 9.69 -4.38 4.61
N ILE A 98 9.56 -3.22 5.25
CA ILE A 98 8.56 -2.20 4.87
C ILE A 98 8.80 -1.75 3.43
N LYS A 99 10.05 -1.45 3.05
CA LYS A 99 10.37 -1.06 1.68
C LYS A 99 10.07 -2.16 0.69
N PHE A 100 10.44 -3.41 1.01
CA PHE A 100 10.14 -4.56 0.17
C PHE A 100 8.64 -4.68 -0.10
N VAL A 101 7.82 -4.65 0.96
CA VAL A 101 6.35 -4.75 0.83
C VAL A 101 5.79 -3.57 0.04
N ALA A 102 6.28 -2.35 0.26
CA ALA A 102 5.84 -1.18 -0.50
C ALA A 102 6.18 -1.31 -2.00
N VAL A 103 7.38 -1.78 -2.35
CA VAL A 103 7.80 -2.01 -3.74
C VAL A 103 6.94 -3.08 -4.39
N VAL A 104 6.74 -4.21 -3.72
CA VAL A 104 5.91 -5.31 -4.23
C VAL A 104 4.46 -4.88 -4.41
N ALA A 105 3.87 -4.21 -3.41
CA ALA A 105 2.47 -3.80 -3.47
C ALA A 105 2.21 -2.74 -4.56
N PHE A 106 3.09 -1.73 -4.68
CA PHE A 106 2.85 -0.57 -5.56
C PHE A 106 3.60 -0.65 -6.89
N TYR A 107 4.91 -0.93 -6.92
CA TYR A 107 5.70 -0.94 -8.16
C TYR A 107 5.58 -2.23 -8.95
N MET A 108 5.39 -3.38 -8.29
CA MET A 108 5.05 -4.62 -8.98
C MET A 108 3.54 -4.76 -9.24
N HIS A 109 2.75 -3.72 -8.92
CA HIS A 109 1.32 -3.61 -9.19
C HIS A 109 0.44 -4.72 -8.59
N LEU A 110 0.98 -5.57 -7.71
CA LEU A 110 0.26 -6.69 -7.07
C LEU A 110 -0.99 -6.25 -6.29
N ARG A 111 -1.03 -5.00 -5.80
CA ARG A 111 -2.23 -4.44 -5.18
C ARG A 111 -3.35 -4.11 -6.18
N PHE A 112 -2.99 -3.76 -7.41
CA PHE A 112 -3.91 -3.30 -8.45
C PHE A 112 -4.31 -4.41 -9.42
N ASP A 113 -3.58 -5.52 -9.44
CA ASP A 113 -3.83 -6.69 -10.29
C ASP A 113 -4.72 -7.74 -9.60
N ASN A 114 -5.01 -8.83 -10.30
CA ASN A 114 -5.74 -9.98 -9.78
C ASN A 114 -4.94 -10.66 -8.65
N ARG A 115 -5.65 -11.06 -7.59
CA ARG A 115 -5.12 -11.78 -6.42
C ARG A 115 -4.32 -13.04 -6.78
N PHE A 116 -4.57 -13.63 -7.95
CA PHE A 116 -3.79 -14.76 -8.44
C PHE A 116 -2.28 -14.47 -8.50
N PHE A 117 -1.87 -13.30 -9.00
CA PHE A 117 -0.46 -12.92 -9.06
C PHE A 117 0.15 -12.79 -7.66
N SER A 118 -0.63 -12.29 -6.70
CA SER A 118 -0.22 -12.20 -5.30
C SER A 118 0.00 -13.56 -4.67
N TYR A 119 -0.83 -14.56 -4.99
CA TYR A 119 -0.62 -15.92 -4.51
C TYR A 119 0.62 -16.57 -5.11
N VAL A 120 0.84 -16.42 -6.42
CA VAL A 120 2.04 -16.96 -7.08
C VAL A 120 3.31 -16.34 -6.50
N PHE A 121 3.35 -15.01 -6.38
CA PHE A 121 4.49 -14.30 -5.79
C PHE A 121 4.72 -14.71 -4.33
N ALA A 122 3.68 -14.73 -3.50
CA ALA A 122 3.79 -15.11 -2.10
C ALA A 122 4.25 -16.57 -1.95
N SER A 123 3.78 -17.48 -2.81
CA SER A 123 4.24 -18.88 -2.79
C SER A 123 5.74 -18.99 -3.08
N GLY A 124 6.26 -18.25 -4.06
CA GLY A 124 7.70 -18.20 -4.35
C GLY A 124 8.51 -17.63 -3.18
N MET A 125 8.02 -16.57 -2.55
CA MET A 125 8.65 -15.96 -1.37
C MET A 125 8.72 -16.93 -0.19
N ILE A 126 7.64 -17.66 0.09
CA ILE A 126 7.58 -18.65 1.17
C ILE A 126 8.55 -19.80 0.88
N VAL A 127 8.49 -20.38 -0.31
CA VAL A 127 9.38 -21.48 -0.70
C VAL A 127 10.84 -21.05 -0.64
N GLY A 128 11.18 -19.87 -1.18
CA GLY A 128 12.54 -19.34 -1.15
C GLY A 128 13.05 -19.12 0.28
N THR A 129 12.23 -18.52 1.14
CA THR A 129 12.59 -18.29 2.55
C THR A 129 12.82 -19.62 3.29
N VAL A 130 11.92 -20.59 3.10
CA VAL A 130 12.03 -21.91 3.75
C VAL A 130 13.27 -22.65 3.29
N VAL A 131 13.54 -22.71 1.99
CA VAL A 131 14.73 -23.38 1.45
C VAL A 131 15.99 -22.70 1.96
N PHE A 132 16.05 -21.37 1.96
CA PHE A 132 17.20 -20.62 2.46
C PHE A 132 17.45 -20.88 3.95
N SER A 133 16.41 -20.81 4.78
CA SER A 133 16.52 -21.11 6.22
C SER A 133 16.94 -22.55 6.48
N LEU A 134 16.42 -23.50 5.69
CA LEU A 134 16.80 -24.91 5.81
C LEU A 134 18.27 -25.14 5.43
N LEU A 135 18.74 -24.50 4.36
CA LEU A 135 20.14 -24.59 3.94
C LEU A 135 21.08 -24.03 5.01
N LEU A 136 20.76 -22.88 5.61
CA LEU A 136 21.52 -22.32 6.72
C LEU A 136 21.55 -23.26 7.92
N PHE A 137 20.40 -23.83 8.28
CA PHE A 137 20.33 -24.79 9.37
C PHE A 137 21.20 -26.04 9.13
N ILE A 138 21.16 -26.58 7.89
CA ILE A 138 21.99 -27.72 7.50
C ILE A 138 23.48 -27.36 7.50
N SER A 139 23.87 -26.17 7.01
CA SER A 139 25.28 -25.76 7.01
C SER A 139 25.84 -25.61 8.41
N GLU A 140 25.06 -25.05 9.35
CA GLU A 140 25.45 -24.95 10.76
C GLU A 140 25.56 -26.34 11.40
N ALA A 141 24.60 -27.23 11.15
CA ALA A 141 24.64 -28.61 11.66
C ALA A 141 25.85 -29.40 11.11
N ALA A 142 26.20 -29.17 9.84
CA ALA A 142 27.36 -29.78 9.20
C ALA A 142 28.69 -29.23 9.73
N TYR A 143 28.74 -27.95 10.10
CA TYR A 143 29.90 -27.36 10.76
C TYR A 143 30.13 -27.96 12.15
N MET A 144 29.06 -28.11 12.94
CA MET A 144 29.12 -28.68 14.30
C MET A 144 29.48 -30.17 14.36
N THR A 145 29.39 -30.89 13.24
CA THR A 145 29.72 -32.32 13.15
C THR A 145 31.13 -32.61 12.62
N ARG A 146 31.92 -31.59 12.26
CA ARG A 146 33.34 -31.70 11.91
C ARG A 146 34.23 -31.23 13.06
#